data_AF-A0A2W7MDL7-F1
#
_entry.id   AF-A0A2W7MDL7-F1
#
_cell.length_a   1.000
_cell.length_b   1.000
_cell.length_c   1.000
_cell.angle_alpha   90.00
_cell.angle_beta   90.00
_cell.angle_gamma   90.00
#
_symmetry.space_group_name_H-M   'P 1'
#
loop_
_entity.id
_entity.type
_entity.pdbx_description
1 polymer ?
#
loop_
_entity_poly.entity_id
_entity_poly.type
_entity_poly.pdbx_seq_one_letter_code
_entity_poly.pdbx_strand_id
1 'polypeptide(L)'
;MGIKMYTIARYFLLIAFALPLLSCAAESDGSVPGDVSDYITSRDNCDSLRGDIPEPDPADPDNLSRVISDINKYCKGTDQKLKQLKEKYSGDESIVKLLSTYEENIEADMSF
;
A
#
# COMPACT_ATOMS: atom_id res chain seq x y z
N MET A 1 -7.50 30.63 -58.34
CA MET A 1 -6.96 32.00 -58.18
C MET A 1 -7.99 32.83 -57.42
N GLY A 2 -7.65 33.38 -56.24
CA GLY A 2 -8.52 34.33 -55.53
C GLY A 2 -8.39 34.28 -54.01
N ILE A 3 -7.37 34.97 -53.47
CA ILE A 3 -7.26 35.32 -52.05
C ILE A 3 -8.08 36.59 -51.84
N LYS A 4 -8.96 36.67 -50.83
CA LYS A 4 -9.40 37.97 -50.29
C LYS A 4 -9.26 37.98 -48.78
N MET A 5 -8.29 38.78 -48.39
CA MET A 5 -7.83 39.05 -47.04
C MET A 5 -8.54 40.32 -46.55
N TYR A 6 -8.98 40.29 -45.29
CA TYR A 6 -9.34 41.41 -44.42
C TYR A 6 -10.64 42.20 -44.70
N THR A 7 -11.59 42.08 -43.77
CA THR A 7 -12.44 43.20 -43.38
C THR A 7 -12.33 43.37 -41.87
N ILE A 8 -11.75 44.50 -41.53
CA ILE A 8 -11.47 45.03 -40.21
C ILE A 8 -12.79 45.46 -39.55
N ALA A 9 -13.00 45.13 -38.27
CA ALA A 9 -13.34 46.10 -37.21
C ALA A 9 -14.25 45.52 -36.09
N ARG A 10 -13.68 45.52 -34.86
CA ARG A 10 -14.29 46.00 -33.61
C ARG A 10 -15.56 45.33 -33.08
N TYR A 11 -15.38 44.38 -32.16
CA TYR A 11 -16.09 44.29 -30.87
C TYR A 11 -15.19 43.45 -29.94
N PHE A 12 -14.35 44.06 -29.10
CA PHE A 12 -14.61 44.15 -27.65
C PHE A 12 -15.57 43.07 -27.13
N LEU A 13 -15.05 41.97 -26.57
CA LEU A 13 -15.20 41.67 -25.14
C LEU A 13 -14.41 40.42 -24.74
N LEU A 14 -13.88 40.49 -23.53
CA LEU A 14 -13.19 39.44 -22.79
C LEU A 14 -14.04 38.16 -22.68
N ILE A 15 -13.48 37.00 -23.05
CA ILE A 15 -13.90 35.71 -22.48
C ILE A 15 -12.66 35.06 -21.88
N ALA A 16 -12.59 35.19 -20.56
CA ALA A 16 -11.67 34.52 -19.69
C ALA A 16 -12.05 33.04 -19.53
N PHE A 17 -11.10 32.28 -18.98
CA PHE A 17 -11.27 31.00 -18.30
C PHE A 17 -11.56 29.76 -19.16
N ALA A 18 -10.48 29.03 -19.45
CA ALA A 18 -10.39 27.62 -19.06
C ALA A 18 -8.90 27.29 -18.86
N LEU A 19 -8.32 27.73 -17.73
CA LEU A 19 -7.09 27.11 -17.25
C LEU A 19 -7.42 25.63 -17.00
N PRO A 20 -6.70 24.65 -17.56
CA PRO A 20 -6.78 23.30 -17.04
C PRO A 20 -6.32 23.40 -15.58
N LEU A 21 -7.20 22.99 -14.66
CA LEU A 21 -6.84 22.77 -13.27
C LEU A 21 -5.75 21.70 -13.26
N LEU A 22 -4.50 22.14 -13.34
CA LEU A 22 -3.36 21.33 -13.01
C LEU A 22 -3.48 21.08 -11.51
N SER A 23 -4.19 20.00 -11.15
CA SER A 23 -4.20 19.48 -9.79
C SER A 23 -2.75 19.22 -9.43
N CYS A 24 -2.17 20.09 -8.60
CA CYS A 24 -1.06 19.69 -7.76
C CYS A 24 -1.57 18.54 -6.91
N ALA A 25 -1.24 17.30 -7.30
CA ALA A 25 -1.13 16.24 -6.32
C ALA A 25 -0.03 16.73 -5.36
N ALA A 26 -0.43 17.18 -4.17
CA ALA A 26 0.51 17.40 -3.10
C ALA A 26 1.18 16.05 -2.86
N GLU A 27 2.44 15.91 -3.24
CA GLU A 27 3.25 14.77 -2.84
C GLU A 27 3.39 14.91 -1.33
N SER A 28 2.61 14.11 -0.59
CA SER A 28 2.80 13.97 0.84
C SER A 28 4.20 13.39 1.01
N ASP A 29 5.16 14.24 1.34
CA ASP A 29 6.45 13.87 1.89
C ASP A 29 6.21 13.32 3.30
N GLY A 30 5.48 12.21 3.36
CA GLY A 30 4.97 11.56 4.55
C GLY A 30 5.80 10.32 4.75
N SER A 31 6.81 10.39 5.61
CA SER A 31 7.47 9.17 6.06
C SER A 31 6.42 8.24 6.67
N VAL A 32 6.53 6.95 6.35
CA VAL A 32 5.65 5.93 6.93
C VAL A 32 5.78 6.01 8.46
N PRO A 33 4.67 6.13 9.21
CA PRO A 33 4.71 6.17 10.66
C PRO A 33 5.43 4.94 11.23
N GLY A 34 6.17 5.10 12.33
CA GLY A 34 6.99 4.03 12.89
C GLY A 34 6.22 2.75 13.19
N ASP A 35 5.00 2.85 13.70
CA ASP A 35 4.16 1.68 13.99
C ASP A 35 3.62 0.96 12.75
N VAL A 36 3.51 1.68 11.62
CA VAL A 36 3.20 1.10 10.31
C VAL A 36 4.45 0.43 9.74
N SER A 37 5.63 1.05 9.86
CA SER A 37 6.91 0.46 9.43
C SER A 37 7.25 -0.82 10.21
N ASP A 38 7.02 -0.82 11.52
CA ASP A 38 7.24 -1.98 12.38
C ASP A 38 6.29 -3.13 12.00
N TYR A 39 5.03 -2.80 11.71
CA TYR A 39 4.05 -3.77 11.22
C TYR A 39 4.47 -4.36 9.87
N ILE A 40 4.84 -3.52 8.89
CA ILE A 40 5.34 -3.95 7.57
C ILE A 40 6.50 -4.93 7.75
N THR A 41 7.49 -4.57 8.57
CA THR A 41 8.67 -5.42 8.81
C THR A 41 8.27 -6.78 9.40
N SER A 42 7.41 -6.82 10.41
CA SER A 42 6.96 -8.09 10.99
C SER A 42 6.14 -8.91 10.00
N ARG A 43 5.24 -8.25 9.27
CA ARG A 43 4.30 -8.90 8.37
C ARG A 43 4.97 -9.44 7.11
N ASP A 44 5.93 -8.73 6.55
CA ASP A 44 6.72 -9.19 5.40
C ASP A 44 7.54 -10.44 5.77
N ASN A 45 8.10 -10.50 6.98
CA ASN A 45 8.78 -11.72 7.47
C ASN A 45 7.80 -12.90 7.58
N CYS A 46 6.60 -12.65 8.12
CA CYS A 46 5.54 -13.66 8.15
C CYS A 46 5.18 -14.17 6.75
N ASP A 47 4.89 -13.26 5.81
CA ASP A 47 4.47 -13.59 4.46
C ASP A 47 5.56 -14.34 3.68
N SER A 48 6.83 -13.97 3.88
CA SER A 48 7.98 -14.69 3.32
C SER A 48 8.06 -16.13 3.83
N LEU A 49 8.01 -16.31 5.16
CA LEU A 49 8.16 -17.64 5.78
C LEU A 49 6.99 -18.58 5.47
N ARG A 50 5.75 -18.07 5.46
CA ARG A 50 4.58 -18.91 5.14
C ARG A 50 4.48 -19.25 3.66
N GLY A 51 5.17 -18.50 2.79
CA GLY A 51 5.22 -18.75 1.35
C GLY A 51 6.26 -19.79 0.93
N ASP A 52 7.23 -20.11 1.80
CA ASP A 52 8.36 -20.99 1.51
C ASP A 52 8.58 -22.00 2.65
N ILE A 53 7.57 -22.82 2.93
CA ILE A 53 7.65 -23.87 3.95
C ILE A 53 8.50 -25.02 3.39
N PRO A 54 9.60 -25.41 4.06
CA PRO A 54 10.48 -26.47 3.58
C PRO A 54 9.82 -27.84 3.69
N GLU A 55 10.20 -28.74 2.79
CA GLU A 55 9.91 -30.17 2.92
C GLU A 55 10.69 -30.78 4.10
N PRO A 56 10.18 -31.85 4.74
CA PRO A 56 10.92 -32.55 5.78
C PRO A 56 12.27 -33.07 5.27
N ASP A 57 13.36 -32.68 5.95
CA ASP A 57 14.73 -33.14 5.65
C ASP A 57 15.18 -34.19 6.68
N PRO A 58 15.44 -35.45 6.28
CA PRO A 58 15.98 -36.46 7.19
C PRO A 58 17.35 -36.11 7.80
N ALA A 59 18.15 -35.27 7.15
CA ALA A 59 19.43 -34.80 7.66
C ALA A 59 19.28 -33.67 8.70
N ASP A 60 18.11 -33.02 8.74
CA ASP A 60 17.77 -31.93 9.65
C ASP A 60 16.29 -32.04 10.09
N PRO A 61 15.96 -33.03 10.94
CA PRO A 61 14.57 -33.34 11.29
C PRO A 61 13.86 -32.20 12.04
N ASP A 62 14.62 -31.25 12.58
CA ASP A 62 14.11 -30.10 13.32
C ASP A 62 13.89 -28.86 12.43
N ASN A 63 14.20 -28.94 11.12
CA ASN A 63 14.08 -27.80 10.21
C ASN A 63 12.65 -27.23 10.18
N LEU A 64 11.69 -28.12 9.94
CA LEU A 64 10.28 -27.76 9.82
C LEU A 64 9.73 -27.16 11.11
N SER A 65 10.11 -27.70 12.28
CA SER A 65 9.65 -27.18 13.57
C SER A 65 10.20 -25.79 13.87
N ARG A 66 11.46 -25.51 13.48
CA ARG A 66 12.04 -24.16 13.57
C ARG A 66 11.32 -23.17 12.66
N VAL A 67 11.05 -23.54 11.41
CA VAL A 67 10.30 -22.68 10.48
C VAL A 67 8.89 -22.39 11.00
N ILE A 68 8.16 -23.40 11.50
CA ILE A 68 6.84 -23.20 12.11
C ILE A 68 6.94 -22.26 13.33
N SER A 69 7.97 -22.40 14.15
CA SER A 69 8.20 -21.50 15.29
C SER A 69 8.45 -20.05 14.84
N ASP A 70 9.22 -19.85 13.78
CA ASP A 70 9.49 -18.52 13.23
C ASP A 70 8.23 -17.92 12.58
N ILE A 71 7.44 -18.71 11.84
CA ILE A 71 6.13 -18.28 11.32
C ILE A 71 5.26 -17.79 12.49
N ASN A 72 5.13 -18.58 13.56
CA ASN A 72 4.34 -18.18 14.73
C ASN A 72 4.85 -16.90 15.40
N LYS A 73 6.17 -16.70 15.43
CA LYS A 73 6.80 -15.50 16.00
C LYS A 73 6.44 -14.23 15.22
N TYR A 74 6.41 -14.30 13.88
CA TYR A 74 6.19 -13.12 13.03
C TYR A 74 4.73 -12.90 12.65
N CYS A 75 3.92 -13.96 12.56
CA CYS A 75 2.55 -13.88 12.08
C CYS A 75 1.52 -13.63 13.19
N LYS A 76 1.77 -14.11 14.40
CA LYS A 76 0.78 -14.06 15.48
C LYS A 76 0.48 -12.62 15.91
N GLY A 77 -0.81 -12.28 15.97
CA GLY A 77 -1.32 -10.95 16.30
C GLY A 77 -1.24 -9.93 15.15
N THR A 78 -0.73 -10.30 13.98
CA THR A 78 -0.63 -9.39 12.84
C THR A 78 -1.99 -9.04 12.25
N ASP A 79 -2.98 -9.94 12.27
CA ASP A 79 -4.33 -9.65 11.77
C ASP A 79 -5.03 -8.61 12.65
N GLN A 80 -4.94 -8.79 13.97
CA GLN A 80 -5.47 -7.80 14.92
C GLN A 80 -4.74 -6.46 14.77
N LYS A 81 -3.41 -6.48 14.59
CA LYS A 81 -2.62 -5.26 14.42
C LYS A 81 -2.96 -4.52 13.12
N LEU A 82 -3.17 -5.25 12.02
CA LEU A 82 -3.60 -4.67 10.74
C LEU A 82 -4.92 -3.93 10.90
N LYS A 83 -5.91 -4.57 11.53
CA LYS A 83 -7.21 -3.95 11.83
C LYS A 83 -7.03 -2.67 12.65
N GLN A 84 -6.24 -2.72 13.73
CA GLN A 84 -5.98 -1.57 14.59
C GLN A 84 -5.29 -0.42 13.84
N LEU A 85 -4.35 -0.71 12.94
CA LEU A 85 -3.66 0.32 12.15
C LEU A 85 -4.60 0.95 11.11
N LYS A 86 -5.43 0.15 10.43
CA LYS A 86 -6.44 0.66 9.48
C LYS A 86 -7.46 1.56 10.19
N GLU A 87 -7.85 1.22 11.41
CA GLU A 87 -8.71 2.07 12.25
C GLU A 87 -7.98 3.35 12.70
N LYS A 88 -6.74 3.24 13.20
CA LYS A 88 -5.94 4.38 13.68
C LYS A 88 -5.69 5.43 12.58
N TYR A 89 -5.40 4.98 11.36
CA TYR A 89 -5.04 5.82 10.23
C TYR A 89 -6.20 6.04 9.25
N SER A 90 -7.47 5.84 9.67
CA SER A 90 -8.63 5.89 8.77
C SER A 90 -8.83 7.22 8.03
N GLY A 91 -8.21 8.31 8.49
CA GLY A 91 -8.21 9.63 7.85
C GLY A 91 -7.05 9.86 6.88
N ASP A 92 -6.11 8.92 6.77
CA ASP A 92 -4.95 8.98 5.87
C ASP A 92 -5.09 7.91 4.79
N GLU A 93 -5.61 8.32 3.62
CA GLU A 93 -5.85 7.42 2.49
C GLU A 93 -4.57 6.73 2.00
N SER A 94 -3.41 7.38 2.13
CA SER A 94 -2.14 6.82 1.67
C SER A 94 -1.72 5.63 2.53
N ILE A 95 -1.84 5.75 3.85
CA ILE A 95 -1.52 4.69 4.80
C ILE A 95 -2.56 3.58 4.76
N VAL A 96 -3.84 3.91 4.64
CA VAL A 96 -4.90 2.89 4.51
C VAL A 96 -4.71 2.08 3.23
N LYS A 97 -4.35 2.72 2.11
CA LYS A 97 -4.07 2.03 0.85
C LYS A 97 -2.86 1.11 0.97
N LEU A 98 -1.79 1.57 1.63
CA LEU A 98 -0.62 0.75 1.92
C LEU A 98 -0.98 -0.46 2.79
N LEU A 99 -1.67 -0.27 3.91
CA LEU A 99 -2.07 -1.37 4.79
C LEU A 99 -3.03 -2.36 4.10
N SER A 100 -3.84 -1.89 3.16
CA SER A 100 -4.80 -2.74 2.43
C SER A 100 -4.14 -3.64 1.37
N THR A 101 -2.83 -3.56 1.15
CA THR A 101 -2.12 -4.55 0.32
C THR A 101 -1.88 -5.86 1.06
N TYR A 102 -1.99 -5.87 2.39
CA TYR A 102 -1.84 -7.07 3.20
C TYR A 102 -3.15 -7.85 3.29
N GLU A 103 -3.01 -9.18 3.24
CA GLU A 103 -4.12 -10.12 3.40
C GLU A 103 -4.68 -10.08 4.83
N GLU A 104 -6.01 -10.10 4.95
CA GLU A 104 -6.69 -10.12 6.24
C GLU A 104 -6.95 -11.57 6.67
N ASN A 105 -6.83 -11.86 7.97
CA ASN A 105 -7.21 -13.13 8.61
C ASN A 105 -6.29 -14.34 8.29
N ILE A 106 -5.00 -14.11 8.01
CA ILE A 106 -4.08 -15.23 7.73
C ILE A 106 -3.85 -16.15 8.93
N GLU A 107 -4.04 -15.66 10.16
CA GLU A 107 -3.82 -16.45 11.37
C GLU A 107 -4.89 -17.54 11.54
N ALA A 108 -6.09 -17.34 10.96
CA ALA A 108 -7.13 -18.36 10.96
C ALA A 108 -6.79 -19.52 10.01
N ASP A 109 -6.15 -19.22 8.87
CA ASP A 109 -5.76 -20.21 7.86
C ASP A 109 -4.51 -20.99 8.27
N MET A 110 -3.67 -20.39 9.11
CA MET A 110 -2.45 -20.99 9.64
C MET A 110 -2.65 -21.65 11.01
N SER A 111 -3.86 -22.11 11.35
CA SER A 111 -4.08 -22.81 12.63
C SER A 111 -3.17 -24.04 12.73
N PHE A 112 -2.05 -23.90 13.46
CA PHE A 112 -1.07 -24.94 13.77
C PHE A 112 -1.52 -25.82 14.94
#